data_AF-A0A3D5FDL6-F1
#
_entry.id   AF-A0A3D5FDL6-F1
#
_cell.length_a   1.000
_cell.length_b   1.000
_cell.length_c   1.000
_cell.angle_alpha   90.00
_cell.angle_beta   90.00
_cell.angle_gamma   90.00
#
_symmetry.space_group_name_H-M   'P 1'
#
loop_
_entity.id
_entity.type
_entity.pdbx_description
1 polymer ?
#
loop_
_entity_poly.entity_id
_entity_poly.type
_entity_poly.pdbx_seq_one_letter_code
_entity_poly.pdbx_strand_id
1 'polypeptide(L)' 'MRPRLKKTATACGAKVYYPRPDFCTDNGAMIAYAGWVRLQAGCSEGLDFTVRPRWELTDLSAIDGPPA' A
#
# COMPACT_ATOMS: atom_id res chain seq x y z
N MET A 1 -1.76 14.71 -13.85
CA MET A 1 -1.46 14.70 -12.41
C MET A 1 0.03 14.45 -12.10
N ARG A 2 0.65 13.34 -12.53
CA ARG A 2 2.06 12.99 -12.20
C ARG A 2 3.10 14.09 -12.50
N PRO A 3 3.09 14.80 -13.65
CA PRO A 3 4.07 15.85 -13.90
C PRO A 3 3.96 17.03 -12.93
N ARG A 4 2.72 17.36 -12.51
CA ARG A 4 2.46 18.42 -11.51
C ARG A 4 3.02 18.02 -10.14
N LEU A 5 2.76 16.79 -9.69
CA LEU A 5 3.32 16.26 -8.44
C LEU A 5 4.86 16.22 -8.46
N LYS A 6 5.46 15.83 -9.58
CA LYS A 6 6.92 15.85 -9.75
C LYS A 6 7.49 17.26 -9.60
N LYS A 7 6.88 18.25 -10.26
CA LYS A 7 7.28 19.66 -10.13
C LYS A 7 7.21 20.14 -8.68
N THR A 8 6.11 19.85 -7.98
CA THR A 8 5.94 20.22 -6.57
C THR A 8 6.96 19.54 -5.67
N ALA A 9 7.15 18.23 -5.81
CA ALA A 9 8.13 17.48 -5.01
C ALA A 9 9.55 18.04 -5.19
N THR A 10 9.96 18.31 -6.43
CA THR A 10 11.27 18.94 -6.71
C THR A 10 11.39 20.32 -6.08
N ALA A 11 10.35 21.16 -6.12
CA ALA A 11 10.36 22.47 -5.48
C ALA A 11 10.50 22.39 -3.94
N CYS A 12 9.99 21.31 -3.34
CA CYS A 12 10.11 21.05 -1.90
C CYS A 12 11.38 20.26 -1.52
N GLY A 13 12.29 19.97 -2.45
CA GLY A 13 13.46 19.12 -2.19
C GLY A 13 13.12 17.65 -1.90
N ALA A 14 11.92 17.20 -2.25
CA ALA A 14 11.41 15.86 -2.01
C ALA A 14 11.50 14.96 -3.26
N LYS A 15 11.47 13.65 -3.05
CA LYS A 15 11.33 12.64 -4.10
C LYS A 15 9.87 12.21 -4.20
N VAL A 16 9.39 11.95 -5.41
CA VAL A 16 8.06 11.38 -5.66
C VAL A 16 8.19 10.00 -6.29
N TYR A 17 7.38 9.06 -5.80
CA TYR A 17 7.33 7.69 -6.28
C TYR A 17 5.91 7.37 -6.71
N TYR A 18 5.78 6.54 -7.75
CA TYR A 18 4.50 6.08 -8.25
C TYR A 18 4.67 4.68 -8.85
N PRO A 19 3.63 3.83 -8.79
CA PRO A 19 3.67 2.53 -9.44
C PRO A 19 3.67 2.67 -10.97
N ARG A 20 4.01 1.61 -11.70
CA ARG A 20 3.81 1.55 -13.16
C ARG A 20 2.32 1.78 -13.50
N PRO A 21 1.97 2.30 -14.70
CA PRO A 21 0.56 2.54 -15.07
C PRO A 21 -0.35 1.34 -14.83
N ASP A 22 0.11 0.13 -15.17
CA ASP A 22 -0.63 -1.14 -15.01
C ASP A 22 -0.94 -1.48 -13.53
N PHE A 23 -0.25 -0.83 -12.59
CA PHE A 23 -0.41 -0.99 -11.15
C PHE A 23 -1.03 0.25 -10.48
N CYS A 24 -1.50 1.23 -11.25
CA CYS A 24 -2.16 2.42 -10.71
C CYS A 24 -3.66 2.20 -10.40
N THR A 25 -4.30 1.21 -11.03
CA THR A 25 -5.70 0.84 -10.80
C THR A 25 -5.81 -0.38 -9.89
N ASP A 26 -7.00 -0.69 -9.40
CA ASP A 26 -7.25 -1.89 -8.60
C ASP A 26 -6.79 -3.14 -9.34
N ASN A 27 -5.95 -3.93 -8.68
CA ASN A 27 -5.37 -5.14 -9.24
C ASN A 27 -5.05 -6.16 -8.14
N GLY A 28 -4.96 -7.45 -8.50
CA GLY A 28 -4.63 -8.50 -7.54
C GLY A 28 -3.19 -8.45 -7.03
N ALA A 29 -2.26 -7.86 -7.79
CA ALA A 29 -0.85 -7.83 -7.41
C ALA A 29 -0.60 -6.96 -6.16
N MET A 30 -1.28 -5.82 -6.03
CA MET A 30 -1.17 -4.99 -4.83
C MET A 30 -1.73 -5.68 -3.58
N ILE A 31 -2.80 -6.46 -3.73
CA ILE A 31 -3.42 -7.22 -2.63
C ILE A 31 -2.48 -8.35 -2.19
N ALA A 32 -1.92 -9.10 -3.13
CA ALA A 32 -0.95 -10.15 -2.85
C ALA A 32 0.30 -9.60 -2.15
N TYR A 33 0.82 -8.45 -2.62
CA TYR A 33 1.96 -7.79 -2.00
C TYR A 33 1.66 -7.34 -0.56
N ALA A 34 0.55 -6.63 -0.34
CA ALA A 34 0.16 -6.18 1.00
C ALA A 34 -0.05 -7.36 1.97
N GLY A 35 -0.65 -8.46 1.50
CA GLY A 35 -0.80 -9.70 2.26
C GLY A 35 0.55 -10.32 2.64
N TRP A 36 1.48 -10.40 1.69
CA TRP A 36 2.84 -10.88 1.95
C TRP A 36 3.58 -10.02 2.97
N VAL A 37 3.54 -8.68 2.86
CA VAL A 37 4.18 -7.77 3.82
C VAL A 37 3.62 -7.98 5.24
N ARG A 38 2.30 -8.10 5.38
CA ARG A 38 1.65 -8.39 6.66
C ARG A 38 2.03 -9.76 7.23
N LEU A 39 2.09 -10.78 6.37
CA LEU A 39 2.49 -12.12 6.77
C LEU A 39 3.94 -12.12 7.29
N GLN A 40 4.86 -11.40 6.62
CA GLN A 40 6.24 -11.23 7.07
C GLN A 40 6.33 -10.48 8.41
N ALA A 41 5.40 -9.56 8.67
CA ALA A 41 5.27 -8.87 9.95
C ALA A 41 4.60 -9.73 11.05
N GLY A 42 4.35 -11.02 10.80
CA GLY A 42 3.75 -11.94 11.77
C GLY A 42 2.23 -11.84 11.90
N CYS A 43 1.56 -11.05 11.04
CA CYS A 43 0.10 -11.02 11.02
C CYS A 43 -0.46 -12.32 10.45
N SER A 44 -1.44 -12.90 11.14
CA SER A 44 -2.22 -14.05 10.66
C SER A 44 -3.64 -13.96 11.20
N GLU A 45 -4.57 -14.59 10.51
CA GLU A 45 -5.98 -14.67 10.90
C GLU A 45 -6.42 -16.15 10.83
N GLY A 46 -7.50 -16.50 11.52
CA GLY A 46 -8.09 -17.83 11.45
C GLY A 46 -8.65 -18.14 10.06
N LEU A 47 -9.20 -19.34 9.87
CA LEU A 47 -9.84 -19.73 8.59
C LEU A 47 -11.23 -19.13 8.40
N ASP A 48 -11.78 -18.47 9.42
CA ASP A 48 -13.04 -17.75 9.32
C ASP A 48 -12.89 -16.52 8.41
N PHE A 49 -13.88 -16.28 7.57
CA PHE A 49 -13.87 -15.17 6.62
C PHE A 49 -14.93 -14.13 6.96
N THR A 50 -14.53 -12.86 6.97
CA THR A 50 -15.45 -11.72 7.10
C THR A 50 -15.02 -10.60 6.17
N VAL A 51 -15.96 -9.71 5.85
CA VAL A 51 -15.71 -8.51 5.05
C VAL A 51 -16.10 -7.25 5.81
N ARG A 52 -15.36 -6.16 5.59
CA ARG A 52 -15.68 -4.83 6.12
C ARG A 52 -15.86 -3.87 4.94
N PRO A 53 -17.09 -3.65 4.45
CA PRO A 53 -17.34 -2.75 3.32
C PRO A 53 -16.91 -1.29 3.58
N ARG A 54 -16.96 -0.88 4.85
CA ARG A 54 -16.36 0.37 5.34
C ARG A 54 -15.23 -0.01 6.27
N TRP A 55 -14.00 0.09 5.78
CA TRP A 55 -12.80 -0.23 6.55
C TRP A 55 -11.84 0.95 6.47
N GLU A 56 -11.66 1.63 7.58
CA GLU A 56 -10.78 2.79 7.65
C GLU A 56 -9.32 2.32 7.64
N LEU A 57 -8.47 2.98 6.83
CA LEU A 57 -7.03 2.68 6.79
C LEU A 57 -6.36 2.92 8.15
N THR A 58 -6.90 3.81 8.96
CA THR A 58 -6.40 4.12 10.32
C THR A 58 -6.68 3.02 11.34
N ASP A 59 -7.57 2.08 11.05
CA ASP A 59 -7.86 0.93 11.92
C ASP A 59 -6.75 -0.13 11.85
N LEU A 60 -5.85 -0.01 10.88
CA LEU A 60 -4.77 -0.96 10.67
C LEU A 60 -3.66 -0.76 11.70
N SER A 61 -3.27 -1.83 12.37
CA SER A 61 -2.06 -1.82 13.21
C SER A 61 -0.84 -1.52 12.34
N ALA A 62 0.02 -0.63 12.84
CA ALA A 62 1.28 -0.32 12.17
C ALA A 62 2.15 -1.59 12.12
N ILE A 63 2.73 -1.84 10.95
CA ILE A 63 3.70 -2.90 10.72
C ILE A 63 4.99 -2.25 10.23
N ASP A 64 6.12 -2.88 10.52
CA ASP A 64 7.37 -2.48 9.88
C ASP A 64 7.25 -2.64 8.37
N GLY A 65 7.99 -1.80 7.65
CA GLY A 65 8.00 -1.84 6.19
C GLY A 65 8.40 -3.22 5.65
N PRO A 66 8.13 -3.49 4.37
CA PRO A 66 8.58 -4.73 3.74
C PRO A 66 10.07 -4.95 4.01
N PRO A 67 10.51 -6.19 4.33
CA PRO A 67 11.93 -6.48 4.38
C PRO A 67 12.57 -6.08 3.05
N ALA A 68 13.75 -5.45 3.14
CA ALA A 68 14.50 -4.92 2.00
C ALA A 68 14.82 -6.00 0.95
#